data_AF-A0AAU3G2J6-F1
#
_entry.id   AF-A0AAU3G2J6-F1
#
_cell.length_a   1.000
_cell.length_b   1.000
_cell.length_c   1.000
_cell.angle_alpha   90.00
_cell.angle_beta   90.00
_cell.angle_gamma   90.00
#
_symmetry.space_group_name_H-M   'P 1'
#
loop_
_entity.id
_entity.type
_entity.pdbx_description
1 polymer ?
#
loop_
_entity_poly.entity_id
_entity_poly.type
_entity_poly.pdbx_seq_one_letter_code
_entity_poly.pdbx_strand_id
1 'polypeptide(L)'
;MNGGRPVATIVEVEDGLWQASLPGIGTVTVDDPRMAAWQLQELVAEQRVINVLDVSPPVLAGADGEPVFAFLLQFTACGSDRDDLDVYAEVKAHPPSGCRWSPEPHRPGLLCLRPGSSPLDAIAGVVSEVRDRYGLGTELTDLGFDRLWEWFGDHERRTELVAHLLLMAAHRAGLLGLDSDDLVKFLREVMPPRSPA
;
A
#
# COMPACT_ATOMS: atom_id res chain seq x y z
N MET A 1 26.71 14.83 -6.27
CA MET A 1 25.51 14.86 -7.16
C MET A 1 24.32 14.59 -6.26
N ASN A 2 23.38 15.54 -6.13
CA ASN A 2 22.15 15.34 -5.37
C ASN A 2 21.28 14.32 -6.11
N GLY A 3 21.59 13.04 -5.93
CA GLY A 3 20.95 11.93 -6.63
C GLY A 3 19.61 11.64 -5.99
N GLY A 4 18.56 12.37 -6.40
CA GLY A 4 17.20 11.98 -6.09
C GLY A 4 16.93 10.56 -6.57
N ARG A 5 16.02 9.85 -5.88
CA ARG A 5 15.59 8.52 -6.33
C ARG A 5 15.08 8.62 -7.77
N PRO A 6 15.44 7.66 -8.66
CA PRO A 6 14.94 7.66 -10.02
C PRO A 6 13.41 7.57 -10.01
N VAL A 7 12.75 8.21 -10.97
CA VAL A 7 11.29 8.18 -11.11
C VAL A 7 10.93 7.29 -12.29
N ALA A 8 10.04 6.33 -12.06
CA ALA A 8 9.49 5.46 -13.07
C ALA A 8 7.99 5.75 -13.25
N THR A 9 7.52 5.76 -14.50
CA THR A 9 6.09 5.90 -14.79
C THR A 9 5.44 4.53 -14.75
N ILE A 10 4.30 4.40 -14.07
CA ILE A 10 3.49 3.18 -14.04
C ILE A 10 2.08 3.48 -14.56
N VAL A 11 1.61 2.61 -15.44
CA VAL A 11 0.25 2.65 -15.98
C VAL A 11 -0.34 1.25 -16.03
N GLU A 12 -1.64 1.15 -15.84
CA GLU A 12 -2.37 -0.07 -16.15
C GLU A 12 -2.58 -0.15 -17.68
N VAL A 13 -2.16 -1.25 -18.29
CA VAL A 13 -2.19 -1.43 -19.76
C VAL A 13 -3.28 -2.39 -20.20
N GLU A 14 -3.58 -3.39 -19.38
CA GLU A 14 -4.68 -4.35 -19.54
C GLU A 14 -5.26 -4.66 -18.14
N ASP A 15 -6.46 -5.25 -18.08
CA ASP A 15 -7.14 -5.50 -16.81
C ASP A 15 -6.28 -6.35 -15.87
N GLY A 16 -5.73 -5.71 -14.83
CA GLY A 16 -4.83 -6.36 -13.86
C GLY A 16 -3.40 -6.57 -14.35
N LEU A 17 -2.96 -5.84 -15.39
CA LEU A 17 -1.59 -5.84 -15.88
C LEU A 17 -1.05 -4.41 -15.92
N TRP A 18 0.06 -4.19 -15.23
CA TRP A 18 0.71 -2.89 -15.13
C TRP A 18 2.04 -2.89 -15.85
N GLN A 19 2.32 -1.78 -16.52
CA GLN A 19 3.59 -1.54 -17.17
C GLN A 19 4.29 -0.40 -16.45
N ALA A 20 5.48 -0.67 -15.93
CA ALA A 20 6.33 0.32 -15.28
C ALA A 20 7.58 0.57 -16.13
N SER A 21 7.90 1.84 -16.37
CA SER A 21 8.99 2.25 -17.26
C SER A 21 9.92 3.22 -16.57
N LEU A 22 11.21 2.89 -16.60
CA LEU A 22 12.27 3.71 -16.02
C LEU A 22 13.15 4.29 -17.15
N PRO A 23 13.21 5.63 -17.30
CA PRO A 23 13.94 6.27 -18.39
C PRO A 23 15.41 5.85 -18.44
N GLY A 24 15.87 5.44 -19.63
CA GLY A 24 17.24 5.01 -19.87
C GLY A 24 17.58 3.61 -19.36
N ILE A 25 16.64 2.90 -18.75
CA ILE A 25 16.81 1.52 -18.26
C ILE A 25 15.91 0.57 -19.07
N GLY A 26 14.60 0.79 -19.07
CA GLY A 26 13.67 -0.08 -19.78
C GLY A 26 12.31 -0.15 -19.12
N THR A 27 11.58 -1.20 -19.44
CA THR A 27 10.19 -1.40 -19.04
C THR A 27 10.02 -2.81 -18.48
N VAL A 28 9.20 -2.93 -17.45
CA VAL A 28 8.74 -4.20 -16.87
C VAL A 28 7.23 -4.25 -16.90
N THR A 29 6.70 -5.48 -16.96
CA THR A 29 5.26 -5.74 -16.92
C THR A 29 4.99 -6.64 -15.73
N VAL A 30 4.07 -6.22 -14.85
CA VAL A 30 3.73 -6.91 -13.61
C VAL A 30 2.22 -7.13 -13.51
N ASP A 31 1.82 -8.25 -12.91
CA ASP A 31 0.44 -8.58 -12.50
C ASP A 31 0.12 -8.11 -11.07
N ASP A 32 1.09 -7.48 -10.41
CA ASP A 32 0.95 -6.83 -9.12
C ASP A 32 1.79 -5.55 -9.11
N PRO A 33 1.17 -4.35 -9.03
CA PRO A 33 1.88 -3.08 -9.08
C PRO A 33 2.84 -2.89 -7.90
N ARG A 34 2.68 -3.65 -6.79
CA ARG A 34 3.62 -3.66 -5.66
C ARG A 34 5.01 -4.17 -6.07
N MET A 35 5.08 -5.00 -7.11
CA MET A 35 6.33 -5.59 -7.61
C MET A 35 7.07 -4.69 -8.60
N ALA A 36 6.42 -3.62 -9.10
CA ALA A 36 6.98 -2.79 -10.18
C ALA A 36 8.32 -2.13 -9.81
N ALA A 37 8.43 -1.57 -8.61
CA ALA A 37 9.66 -0.91 -8.16
C ALA A 37 10.82 -1.91 -8.02
N TRP A 38 10.55 -3.07 -7.42
CA TRP A 38 11.51 -4.16 -7.26
C TRP A 38 12.00 -4.70 -8.62
N GLN A 39 11.09 -5.01 -9.56
CA GLN A 39 11.50 -5.52 -10.87
C GLN A 39 12.30 -4.49 -11.67
N LEU A 40 11.99 -3.20 -11.55
CA LEU A 40 12.81 -2.15 -12.15
C LEU A 40 14.19 -2.07 -11.48
N GLN A 41 14.27 -2.26 -10.16
CA GLN A 41 15.54 -2.32 -9.43
C GLN A 41 16.39 -3.51 -9.89
N GLU A 42 15.79 -4.69 -10.08
CA GLU A 42 16.45 -5.87 -10.65
C GLU A 42 16.98 -5.57 -12.05
N LEU A 43 16.16 -4.97 -12.93
CA LEU A 43 16.57 -4.61 -14.28
C LEU A 43 17.77 -3.63 -14.28
N VAL A 44 17.80 -2.66 -13.36
CA VAL A 44 18.96 -1.77 -13.19
C VAL A 44 20.20 -2.54 -12.73
N ALA A 45 20.04 -3.44 -11.76
CA ALA A 45 21.12 -4.22 -11.19
C ALA A 45 21.77 -5.14 -12.23
N GLU A 46 20.95 -5.80 -13.05
CA GLU A 46 21.37 -6.64 -14.17
C GLU A 46 22.17 -5.85 -15.21
N GLN A 47 21.65 -4.70 -15.65
CA GLN A 47 22.33 -3.85 -16.64
C GLN A 47 23.67 -3.28 -16.14
N ARG A 48 23.77 -3.05 -14.83
CA ARG A 48 24.99 -2.51 -14.20
C ARG A 48 25.93 -3.58 -13.65
N VAL A 49 25.51 -4.85 -13.65
CA VAL A 49 26.26 -5.98 -13.09
C VAL A 49 26.64 -5.73 -11.62
N ILE A 50 25.66 -5.33 -10.82
CA ILE A 50 25.79 -5.06 -9.37
C ILE A 50 24.73 -5.81 -8.56
N ASN A 51 24.84 -5.82 -7.23
CA ASN A 51 23.81 -6.41 -6.37
C ASN A 51 22.54 -5.54 -6.41
N VAL A 52 21.37 -6.18 -6.52
CA VAL A 52 20.07 -5.49 -6.48
C VAL A 52 19.91 -4.69 -5.19
N LEU A 53 20.40 -5.20 -4.06
CA LEU A 53 20.34 -4.52 -2.77
C LEU A 53 21.17 -3.22 -2.71
N ASP A 54 22.09 -3.02 -3.66
CA ASP A 54 22.87 -1.79 -3.80
C ASP A 54 22.17 -0.74 -4.69
N VAL A 55 21.06 -1.11 -5.34
CA VAL A 55 20.26 -0.22 -6.18
C VAL A 55 19.13 0.37 -5.35
N SER A 56 18.99 1.70 -5.36
CA SER A 56 17.80 2.31 -4.75
C SER A 56 16.56 2.06 -5.63
N PRO A 57 15.45 1.56 -5.06
CA PRO A 57 14.23 1.37 -5.82
C PRO A 57 13.71 2.70 -6.37
N PRO A 58 13.15 2.74 -7.60
CA PRO A 58 12.57 3.95 -8.13
C PRO A 58 11.33 4.37 -7.35
N VAL A 59 10.99 5.66 -7.44
CA VAL A 59 9.68 6.17 -7.06
C VAL A 59 8.73 5.94 -8.24
N LEU A 60 7.54 5.43 -7.96
CA LEU A 60 6.51 5.26 -8.98
C LEU A 60 5.69 6.55 -9.13
N ALA A 61 5.45 6.94 -10.36
CA ALA A 61 4.59 8.07 -10.72
C ALA A 61 3.51 7.63 -11.71
N GLY A 62 2.32 8.21 -11.58
CA GLY A 62 1.22 8.02 -12.52
C GLY A 62 1.51 8.65 -13.88
N ALA A 63 0.57 8.51 -14.82
CA ALA A 63 0.68 9.11 -16.15
C ALA A 63 0.72 10.66 -16.12
N ASP A 64 0.18 11.27 -15.07
CA ASP A 64 0.20 12.70 -14.78
C ASP A 64 1.51 13.17 -14.12
N GLY A 65 2.40 12.25 -13.76
CA GLY A 65 3.65 12.54 -13.08
C GLY A 65 3.54 12.65 -11.55
N GLU A 66 2.35 12.47 -10.98
CA GLU A 66 2.17 12.50 -9.52
C GLU A 66 2.66 11.20 -8.87
N PRO A 67 3.25 11.26 -7.67
CA PRO A 67 3.64 10.06 -6.93
C PRO A 67 2.45 9.12 -6.70
N VAL A 68 2.62 7.84 -6.99
CA VAL A 68 1.62 6.81 -6.73
C VAL A 68 2.19 5.72 -5.84
N PHE A 69 1.31 5.12 -5.03
CA PHE A 69 1.66 4.09 -4.06
C PHE A 69 0.83 2.84 -4.33
N ALA A 70 1.53 1.72 -4.52
CA ALA A 70 0.93 0.42 -4.68
C ALA A 70 0.83 -0.28 -3.32
N PHE A 71 -0.34 -0.78 -2.96
CA PHE A 71 -0.54 -1.51 -1.70
C PHE A 71 -1.73 -2.46 -1.78
N LEU A 72 -1.75 -3.47 -0.91
CA LEU A 72 -2.89 -4.36 -0.73
C LEU A 72 -3.55 -4.02 0.60
N LEU A 73 -4.86 -3.79 0.60
CA LEU A 73 -5.69 -3.63 1.80
C LEU A 73 -6.60 -4.86 1.95
N GLN A 74 -6.45 -5.60 3.04
CA GLN A 74 -7.22 -6.80 3.33
C GLN A 74 -8.35 -6.49 4.32
N PHE A 75 -9.52 -7.07 4.05
CA PHE A 75 -10.64 -7.07 4.98
C PHE A 75 -10.41 -8.15 6.04
N THR A 76 -10.59 -7.79 7.30
CA THR A 76 -10.48 -8.70 8.43
C THR A 76 -11.63 -9.68 8.39
N ALA A 77 -11.37 -10.92 8.00
CA ALA A 77 -12.30 -12.01 8.25
C ALA A 77 -12.31 -12.33 9.76
N CYS A 78 -12.93 -11.46 10.57
CA CYS A 78 -13.09 -11.74 11.99
C CYS A 78 -14.30 -12.66 12.20
N GLY A 79 -14.04 -13.97 12.18
CA GLY A 79 -15.01 -15.00 12.52
C GLY A 79 -15.11 -16.07 11.44
N SER A 80 -14.67 -17.28 11.77
CA SER A 80 -15.06 -18.51 11.09
C SER A 80 -16.56 -18.51 10.79
N ASP A 81 -16.93 -18.83 9.54
CA ASP A 81 -18.29 -18.96 8.98
C ASP A 81 -18.86 -17.80 8.15
N ARG A 82 -18.06 -16.84 7.67
CA ARG A 82 -18.53 -15.92 6.62
C ARG A 82 -18.13 -16.37 5.23
N ASP A 83 -18.91 -17.32 4.71
CA ASP A 83 -19.17 -17.44 3.26
C ASP A 83 -19.96 -16.23 2.71
N ASP A 84 -20.25 -15.22 3.55
CA ASP A 84 -20.88 -13.96 3.19
C ASP A 84 -19.94 -13.04 2.37
N LEU A 85 -19.40 -13.52 1.25
CA LEU A 85 -18.84 -12.66 0.21
C LEU A 85 -19.84 -11.58 -0.26
N ASP A 86 -21.13 -11.78 0.02
CA ASP A 86 -22.22 -10.85 -0.21
C ASP A 86 -22.01 -9.49 0.47
N VAL A 87 -21.40 -9.42 1.66
CA VAL A 87 -21.13 -8.11 2.30
C VAL A 87 -20.10 -7.28 1.54
N TYR A 88 -19.27 -7.94 0.73
CA TYR A 88 -18.29 -7.30 -0.14
C TYR A 88 -18.75 -7.15 -1.58
N ALA A 89 -19.98 -7.58 -1.92
CA ALA A 89 -20.45 -7.61 -3.30
C ALA A 89 -20.37 -6.23 -3.98
N GLU A 90 -20.76 -5.17 -3.26
CA GLU A 90 -20.76 -3.82 -3.82
C GLU A 90 -19.34 -3.28 -4.05
N VAL A 91 -18.43 -3.45 -3.08
CA VAL A 91 -17.03 -3.03 -3.23
C VAL A 91 -16.27 -3.89 -4.25
N LYS A 92 -16.66 -5.16 -4.41
CA LYS A 92 -16.12 -6.04 -5.46
C LYS A 92 -16.58 -5.62 -6.85
N ALA A 93 -17.86 -5.26 -7.00
CA ALA A 93 -18.44 -4.83 -8.27
C ALA A 93 -17.97 -3.42 -8.67
N HIS A 94 -17.76 -2.55 -7.69
CA HIS A 94 -17.40 -1.16 -7.92
C HIS A 94 -16.30 -0.74 -6.94
N PRO A 95 -15.05 -1.19 -7.11
CA PRO A 95 -13.97 -0.85 -6.19
C PRO A 95 -13.71 0.67 -6.16
N PRO A 96 -13.06 1.18 -5.09
CA PRO A 96 -12.55 2.55 -5.04
C PRO A 96 -11.73 2.91 -6.27
N SER A 97 -11.72 4.19 -6.65
CA SER A 97 -10.92 4.65 -7.80
C SER A 97 -9.44 4.29 -7.59
N GLY A 98 -8.78 3.75 -8.62
CA GLY A 98 -7.38 3.29 -8.51
C GLY A 98 -7.20 2.01 -7.68
N CYS A 99 -8.27 1.32 -7.33
CA CYS A 99 -8.23 0.01 -6.69
C CYS A 99 -9.00 -1.03 -7.51
N ARG A 100 -8.63 -2.29 -7.32
CA ARG A 100 -9.36 -3.45 -7.82
C ARG A 100 -9.60 -4.44 -6.69
N TRP A 101 -10.60 -5.30 -6.87
CA TRP A 101 -10.73 -6.46 -6.02
C TRP A 101 -9.48 -7.35 -6.13
N SER A 102 -8.91 -7.75 -5.01
CA SER A 102 -7.72 -8.58 -4.97
C SER A 102 -7.99 -9.94 -5.64
N PRO A 103 -7.07 -10.43 -6.51
CA PRO A 103 -7.19 -11.76 -7.09
C PRO A 103 -6.89 -12.88 -6.08
N GLU A 104 -6.42 -12.57 -4.87
CA GLU A 104 -6.10 -13.56 -3.84
C GLU A 104 -7.36 -14.30 -3.35
N PRO A 105 -7.55 -15.60 -3.67
CA PRO A 105 -8.83 -16.29 -3.53
C PRO A 105 -9.27 -16.52 -2.08
N HIS A 106 -8.36 -16.34 -1.11
CA HIS A 106 -8.61 -16.60 0.32
C HIS A 106 -8.46 -15.35 1.19
N ARG A 107 -8.20 -14.19 0.58
CA ARG A 107 -7.99 -12.93 1.30
C ARG A 107 -8.78 -11.82 0.63
N PRO A 108 -10.04 -11.59 1.05
CA PRO A 108 -10.83 -10.50 0.50
C PRO A 108 -10.07 -9.19 0.75
N GLY A 109 -9.94 -8.38 -0.31
CA GLY A 109 -9.13 -7.17 -0.23
C GLY A 109 -9.14 -6.37 -1.51
N LEU A 110 -8.42 -5.27 -1.46
CA LEU A 110 -8.25 -4.30 -2.53
C LEU A 110 -6.77 -4.17 -2.87
N LEU A 111 -6.42 -4.46 -4.12
CA LEU A 111 -5.12 -4.13 -4.68
C LEU A 111 -5.22 -2.72 -5.28
N CYS A 112 -4.42 -1.79 -4.76
CA CYS A 112 -4.54 -0.37 -5.06
C CYS A 112 -3.25 0.19 -5.66
N LEU A 113 -3.41 1.17 -6.54
CA LEU A 113 -2.39 2.10 -7.02
C LEU A 113 -2.96 3.51 -6.92
N ARG A 114 -2.54 4.26 -5.90
CA ARG A 114 -3.21 5.52 -5.52
C ARG A 114 -2.23 6.69 -5.44
N PRO A 115 -2.62 7.88 -5.92
CA PRO A 115 -1.84 9.08 -5.69
C PRO A 115 -1.89 9.50 -4.22
N GLY A 116 -0.88 10.24 -3.77
CA GLY A 116 -0.85 10.81 -2.42
C GLY A 116 0.42 11.59 -2.13
N SER A 117 0.43 12.31 -1.02
CA SER A 117 1.64 12.97 -0.51
C SER A 117 2.61 11.98 0.17
N SER A 118 2.11 10.81 0.57
CA SER A 118 2.85 9.72 1.19
C SER A 118 2.08 8.39 1.08
N PRO A 119 2.72 7.23 1.35
CA PRO A 119 1.99 5.96 1.40
C PRO A 119 0.86 5.96 2.45
N LEU A 120 1.07 6.60 3.62
CA LEU A 120 0.04 6.70 4.67
C LEU A 120 -1.18 7.49 4.19
N ASP A 121 -0.95 8.57 3.45
CA ASP A 121 -2.00 9.43 2.90
C ASP A 121 -2.84 8.67 1.87
N ALA A 122 -2.18 7.95 0.95
CA ALA A 122 -2.85 7.13 -0.03
C ALA A 122 -3.70 6.01 0.60
N ILE A 123 -3.16 5.31 1.61
CA ILE A 123 -3.87 4.26 2.35
C ILE A 123 -5.06 4.85 3.12
N ALA A 124 -4.86 5.94 3.86
CA ALA A 124 -5.92 6.60 4.63
C ALA A 124 -7.06 7.10 3.71
N GLY A 125 -6.73 7.61 2.52
CA GLY A 125 -7.71 8.01 1.52
C GLY A 125 -8.61 6.84 1.07
N VAL A 126 -8.03 5.67 0.80
CA VAL A 126 -8.82 4.47 0.43
C VAL A 126 -9.68 4.00 1.60
N VAL A 127 -9.13 3.94 2.82
CA VAL A 127 -9.88 3.53 4.01
C VAL A 127 -11.05 4.47 4.28
N SER A 128 -10.85 5.79 4.11
CA SER A 128 -11.93 6.77 4.20
C SER A 128 -13.00 6.55 3.14
N GLU A 129 -12.60 6.40 1.87
CA GLU A 129 -13.54 6.15 0.78
C GLU A 129 -14.35 4.87 1.01
N VAL A 130 -13.70 3.80 1.47
CA VAL A 130 -14.38 2.54 1.77
C VAL A 130 -15.35 2.67 2.94
N ARG A 131 -14.98 3.41 3.98
CA ARG A 131 -15.86 3.73 5.11
C ARG A 131 -17.08 4.50 4.65
N ASP A 132 -16.86 5.59 3.93
CA ASP A 132 -17.90 6.58 3.64
C ASP A 132 -18.84 6.08 2.55
N ARG A 133 -18.34 5.25 1.60
CA ARG A 133 -19.13 4.72 0.48
C ARG A 133 -19.78 3.35 0.77
N TYR A 134 -19.09 2.45 1.47
CA TYR A 134 -19.58 1.07 1.68
C TYR A 134 -19.90 0.75 3.14
N GLY A 135 -19.56 1.62 4.10
CA GLY A 135 -19.73 1.34 5.52
C GLY A 135 -18.74 0.30 6.09
N LEU A 136 -17.66 -0.02 5.36
CA LEU A 136 -16.71 -1.10 5.69
C LEU A 136 -15.37 -0.61 6.26
N GLY A 137 -15.28 0.65 6.69
CA GLY A 137 -14.01 1.25 7.11
C GLY A 137 -13.34 0.58 8.31
N THR A 138 -14.12 -0.01 9.21
CA THR A 138 -13.63 -0.72 10.39
C THR A 138 -13.17 -2.15 10.10
N GLU A 139 -13.46 -2.66 8.90
CA GLU A 139 -13.08 -4.01 8.46
C GLU A 139 -11.70 -4.02 7.77
N LEU A 140 -11.15 -2.86 7.42
CA LEU A 140 -9.82 -2.74 6.81
C LEU A 140 -8.74 -2.61 7.88
N THR A 141 -8.24 -3.73 8.40
CA THR A 141 -7.21 -3.72 9.45
C THR A 141 -5.90 -4.39 9.05
N ASP A 142 -5.79 -4.87 7.81
CA ASP A 142 -4.65 -5.66 7.35
C ASP A 142 -4.14 -5.15 5.99
N LEU A 143 -2.83 -5.24 5.79
CA LEU A 143 -2.12 -4.89 4.56
C LEU A 143 -1.39 -6.10 3.95
N GLY A 144 -1.68 -7.31 4.43
CA GLY A 144 -1.05 -8.56 3.99
C GLY A 144 0.19 -8.97 4.77
N PHE A 145 0.38 -8.47 6.00
CA PHE A 145 1.56 -8.81 6.81
C PHE A 145 1.26 -9.92 7.81
N ASP A 146 1.63 -11.17 7.48
CA ASP A 146 1.41 -12.33 8.37
C ASP A 146 2.35 -12.36 9.59
N ARG A 147 3.57 -11.85 9.46
CA ARG A 147 4.61 -11.87 10.50
C ARG A 147 5.41 -10.58 10.51
N LEU A 148 4.85 -9.56 11.15
CA LEU A 148 5.34 -8.18 11.16
C LEU A 148 6.87 -8.04 11.40
N TRP A 149 7.47 -8.90 12.22
CA TRP A 149 8.91 -8.85 12.54
C TRP A 149 9.82 -9.32 11.39
N GLU A 150 9.32 -10.12 10.45
CA GLU A 150 10.10 -10.62 9.30
C GLU A 150 10.31 -9.53 8.24
N TRP A 151 9.51 -8.46 8.28
CA TRP A 151 9.50 -7.38 7.29
C TRP A 151 10.22 -6.11 7.75
N PHE A 152 10.75 -6.08 8.98
CA PHE A 152 11.39 -4.90 9.56
C PHE A 152 12.63 -4.44 8.78
N GLY A 153 13.31 -5.38 8.11
CA GLY A 153 14.46 -5.13 7.26
C GLY A 153 14.12 -4.56 5.88
N ASP A 154 12.89 -4.78 5.39
CA ASP A 154 12.46 -4.35 4.06
C ASP A 154 12.23 -2.84 4.05
N HIS A 155 13.11 -2.11 3.38
CA HIS A 155 13.08 -0.65 3.33
C HIS A 155 11.86 -0.09 2.59
N GLU A 156 11.30 -0.84 1.63
CA GLU A 156 10.19 -0.39 0.79
C GLU A 156 8.86 -0.49 1.55
N ARG A 157 8.73 -1.50 2.41
CA ARG A 157 7.49 -1.81 3.12
C ARG A 157 7.37 -1.19 4.52
N ARG A 158 8.36 -0.41 4.98
CA ARG A 158 8.35 0.15 6.35
C ARG A 158 7.15 1.04 6.63
N THR A 159 6.75 1.86 5.66
CA THR A 159 5.60 2.76 5.85
C THR A 159 4.29 1.97 5.86
N GLU A 160 4.16 0.95 5.03
CA GLU A 160 3.00 0.04 5.05
C GLU A 160 2.93 -0.74 6.37
N LEU A 161 4.06 -1.18 6.92
CA LEU A 161 4.10 -1.82 8.23
C LEU A 161 3.56 -0.88 9.33
N VAL A 162 3.96 0.40 9.32
CA VAL A 162 3.41 1.40 10.24
C VAL A 162 1.92 1.61 9.99
N ALA A 163 1.49 1.69 8.74
CA ALA A 163 0.08 1.82 8.38
C ALA A 163 -0.76 0.65 8.93
N HIS A 164 -0.28 -0.58 8.76
CA HIS A 164 -0.92 -1.80 9.28
C HIS A 164 -1.12 -1.70 10.80
N LEU A 165 -0.06 -1.35 11.53
CA LEU A 165 -0.12 -1.18 12.98
C LEU A 165 -1.11 -0.09 13.41
N LEU A 166 -1.16 1.02 12.68
CA LEU A 166 -2.11 2.11 12.93
C LEU A 166 -3.56 1.68 12.65
N LEU A 167 -3.80 0.92 11.59
CA LEU A 167 -5.14 0.40 11.27
C LEU A 167 -5.61 -0.60 12.33
N MET A 168 -4.73 -1.51 12.76
CA MET A 168 -5.03 -2.40 13.89
C MET A 168 -5.31 -1.62 15.18
N ALA A 169 -4.51 -0.59 15.49
CA ALA A 169 -4.70 0.25 16.66
C ALA A 169 -6.05 1.00 16.60
N ALA A 170 -6.39 1.59 15.46
CA ALA A 170 -7.65 2.29 15.25
C ALA A 170 -8.86 1.37 15.39
N HIS A 171 -8.81 0.17 14.81
CA HIS A 171 -9.87 -0.83 14.96
C HIS A 171 -10.06 -1.22 16.44
N ARG A 172 -8.96 -1.52 17.15
CA ARG A 172 -9.02 -1.89 18.58
C ARG A 172 -9.49 -0.74 19.47
N ALA A 173 -9.10 0.49 19.18
CA ALA A 173 -9.57 1.68 19.87
C ALA A 173 -11.09 1.82 19.76
N GLY A 174 -11.66 1.65 18.56
CA GLY A 174 -13.11 1.68 18.35
C GLY A 174 -13.86 0.63 19.18
N LEU A 175 -13.33 -0.60 19.27
CA LEU A 175 -13.91 -1.66 20.10
C LEU A 175 -13.89 -1.36 21.62
N LEU A 176 -12.94 -0.52 22.05
CA LEU A 176 -12.77 -0.12 23.45
C LEU A 176 -13.43 1.23 23.78
N GLY A 177 -14.07 1.88 22.80
CA GLY A 177 -14.69 3.19 22.97
C GLY A 177 -13.70 4.35 23.05
N LEU A 178 -12.45 4.17 22.60
CA LEU A 178 -11.47 5.23 22.44
C LEU A 178 -11.69 5.95 21.11
N ASP A 179 -11.59 7.27 21.10
CA ASP A 179 -11.77 8.07 19.89
C ASP A 179 -10.44 8.45 19.21
N SER A 180 -10.52 9.23 18.12
CA SER A 180 -9.35 9.71 17.42
C SER A 180 -8.49 10.66 18.26
N ASP A 181 -9.10 11.45 19.14
CA ASP A 181 -8.38 12.41 19.96
C ASP A 181 -7.54 11.70 21.03
N ASP A 182 -8.05 10.62 21.60
CA ASP A 182 -7.30 9.74 22.50
C ASP A 182 -6.04 9.18 21.82
N LEU A 183 -6.19 8.63 20.60
CA LEU A 183 -5.08 8.06 19.84
C LEU A 183 -4.05 9.13 19.44
N VAL A 184 -4.52 10.26 18.93
CA VAL A 184 -3.65 11.37 18.52
C VAL A 184 -2.90 11.95 19.71
N LYS A 185 -3.55 12.09 20.86
CA LYS A 185 -2.92 12.52 22.11
C LYS A 185 -1.82 11.54 22.51
N PHE A 186 -2.11 10.23 22.53
CA PHE A 186 -1.10 9.22 22.85
C PHE A 186 0.12 9.31 21.91
N LEU A 187 -0.11 9.35 20.59
CA LEU A 187 0.96 9.45 19.59
C LEU A 187 1.84 10.68 19.80
N ARG A 188 1.25 11.83 20.16
CA ARG A 188 2.01 13.06 20.45
C ARG A 188 2.93 12.92 21.67
N GLU A 189 2.51 12.17 22.68
CA GLU A 189 3.30 11.98 23.91
C GLU A 189 4.42 10.95 23.75
N VAL A 190 4.22 9.90 22.93
CA VAL A 190 5.20 8.80 22.80
C VAL A 190 6.15 8.96 21.62
N MET A 191 5.79 9.75 20.61
CA MET A 191 6.69 10.00 19.48
C MET A 191 7.84 10.90 19.93
N PRO A 192 9.10 10.51 19.66
CA PRO A 192 10.22 11.39 19.93
C PRO A 192 10.10 12.67 19.08
N PRO A 193 10.60 13.82 19.58
CA PRO A 193 10.68 15.02 18.77
C PRO A 193 11.45 14.71 17.49
N ARG A 194 10.99 15.27 16.36
CA ARG A 194 11.68 15.13 15.07
C ARG A 194 13.13 15.58 15.27
N SER A 195 14.09 14.66 15.15
CA SER A 195 15.49 15.06 15.03
C SER A 195 15.62 15.93 13.78
N PRO A 196 16.30 17.08 13.85
CA PRO A 196 16.61 17.85 12.65
C PRO A 196 17.39 16.96 11.68
N ALA A 197 16.96 16.97 10.42
CA ALA A 197 17.62 16.28 9.31
C ALA A 197 19.01 16.85 9.02
#